data_AF-A0A352J0S3-F1
#
_entry.id   AF-A0A352J0S3-F1
#
_cell.length_a   1.000
_cell.length_b   1.000
_cell.length_c   1.000
_cell.angle_alpha   90.00
_cell.angle_beta   90.00
_cell.angle_gamma   90.00
#
_symmetry.space_group_name_H-M   'P 1'
#
loop_
_entity.id
_entity.type
_entity.pdbx_description
1 polymer ?
#
loop_
_entity_poly.entity_id
_entity_poly.type
_entity_poly.pdbx_seq_one_letter_code
_entity_poly.pdbx_strand_id
1 'polypeptide(L)'
;NIVYVSKGYNTRHQYGNVVNLQGFSFITKDIWGDFDGEKEVTFKIRHTPEFTRGRISKTGDLYSISSGLPIQGIAAGQFGVVYDTESHLCLGSGMII
;
A
#
# COMPACT_ATOMS: atom_id res chain seq x y z
N ASN A 1 -25.30 -5.91 11.76
CA ASN A 1 -24.06 -6.70 11.92
C ASN A 1 -24.05 -7.77 10.83
N ILE A 2 -23.51 -7.45 9.66
CA ILE A 2 -23.56 -8.32 8.47
C ILE A 2 -22.11 -8.71 8.16
N VAL A 3 -21.84 -10.02 8.08
CA VAL A 3 -20.55 -10.57 7.66
C VAL A 3 -20.73 -11.19 6.28
N TYR A 4 -20.01 -10.67 5.29
CA TYR A 4 -20.02 -11.22 3.93
C TYR A 4 -18.95 -12.31 3.81
N VAL A 5 -19.34 -13.49 3.32
CA VAL A 5 -18.44 -14.64 3.15
C VAL A 5 -18.56 -15.14 1.70
N SER A 6 -17.43 -15.47 1.08
CA SER A 6 -17.38 -16.05 -0.27
C SER A 6 -16.59 -17.36 -0.27
N LYS A 7 -17.02 -18.34 -1.08
CA LYS A 7 -16.43 -19.69 -1.10
C LYS A 7 -15.27 -19.74 -2.09
N GLY A 8 -14.04 -19.86 -1.58
CA GLY A 8 -12.82 -20.02 -2.38
C GLY A 8 -11.73 -19.02 -2.01
N TYR A 9 -10.47 -19.47 -1.96
CA TYR A 9 -9.32 -18.63 -1.60
C TYR A 9 -9.05 -17.51 -2.62
N ASN A 10 -9.50 -17.66 -3.88
CA ASN A 10 -9.22 -16.71 -4.98
C ASN A 10 -10.49 -16.00 -5.52
N THR A 11 -11.34 -15.45 -4.65
CA THR A 11 -12.53 -14.71 -5.14
C THR A 11 -12.11 -13.31 -5.60
N ARG A 12 -12.52 -12.91 -6.81
CA ARG A 12 -12.14 -11.62 -7.43
C ARG A 12 -12.40 -10.39 -6.54
N HIS A 13 -13.43 -10.43 -5.69
CA HIS A 13 -13.77 -9.35 -4.76
C HIS A 13 -12.74 -9.12 -3.63
N GLN A 14 -11.82 -10.07 -3.40
CA GLN A 14 -10.74 -9.91 -2.42
C GLN A 14 -9.48 -9.26 -3.02
N TYR A 15 -9.47 -9.01 -4.33
CA TYR A 15 -8.35 -8.40 -5.02
C TYR A 15 -8.63 -6.92 -5.29
N GLY A 16 -7.64 -6.08 -5.01
CA GLY A 16 -7.62 -4.69 -5.43
C GLY A 16 -6.26 -4.33 -6.03
N ASN A 17 -6.22 -3.23 -6.76
CA ASN A 17 -4.99 -2.73 -7.38
C ASN A 17 -4.54 -1.41 -6.75
N VAL A 18 -5.36 -0.81 -5.88
CA VAL A 18 -5.08 0.47 -5.24
C VAL A 18 -5.17 0.29 -3.73
N VAL A 19 -4.16 0.79 -3.03
CA VAL A 19 -4.10 0.84 -1.57
C VAL A 19 -3.98 2.29 -1.16
N ASN A 20 -4.99 2.80 -0.47
CA ASN A 20 -4.98 4.15 0.06
C ASN A 20 -4.45 4.12 1.49
N LEU A 21 -3.47 4.98 1.76
CA LEU A 21 -2.77 5.10 3.03
C LEU A 21 -2.99 6.48 3.61
N GLN A 22 -3.63 6.53 4.78
CA GLN A 22 -3.81 7.75 5.55
C GLN A 22 -2.81 7.80 6.71
N GLY A 23 -2.42 9.02 7.10
CA GLY A 23 -1.51 9.23 8.24
C GLY A 23 -0.14 8.65 7.98
N PHE A 24 0.36 8.79 6.75
CA PHE A 24 1.64 8.23 6.35
C PHE A 24 2.78 8.89 7.14
N SER A 25 3.57 8.08 7.82
CA SER A 25 4.73 8.53 8.60
C SER A 25 6.00 7.96 7.99
N PHE A 26 6.94 8.84 7.66
CA PHE A 26 8.29 8.45 7.26
C PHE A 26 9.09 7.98 8.48
N ILE A 27 10.00 7.02 8.29
CA ILE A 27 10.88 6.54 9.35
C ILE A 27 11.96 7.58 9.70
N THR A 28 12.50 8.25 8.68
CA THR A 28 13.56 9.25 8.86
C THR A 28 13.03 10.64 8.54
N LYS A 29 13.36 11.16 7.36
CA LYS A 29 12.88 12.43 6.85
C LYS A 29 11.98 12.16 5.66
N ASP A 30 11.01 13.03 5.43
CA ASP A 30 10.28 13.04 4.18
C ASP A 30 11.26 13.25 3.03
N ILE A 31 11.46 12.19 2.23
CA ILE A 31 12.36 12.18 1.07
C ILE A 31 11.64 12.64 -0.21
N TRP A 32 10.32 12.76 -0.18
CA TRP A 32 9.52 13.11 -1.35
C TRP A 32 8.96 14.53 -1.29
N GLY A 33 8.69 15.04 -0.09
CA GLY A 33 8.03 16.34 0.10
C GLY A 33 6.67 16.37 -0.58
N ASP A 34 6.39 17.50 -1.22
CA ASP A 34 5.32 17.59 -2.21
C ASP A 34 5.89 17.25 -3.58
N PHE A 35 5.36 16.21 -4.19
CA PHE A 35 5.73 15.78 -5.53
C PHE A 35 4.49 15.60 -6.37
N ASP A 36 4.58 16.02 -7.62
CA ASP A 36 3.55 15.77 -8.62
C ASP A 36 3.83 14.44 -9.33
N GLY A 37 2.74 13.71 -9.61
CA GLY A 37 2.79 12.45 -10.35
C GLY A 37 2.99 11.21 -9.49
N GLU A 38 3.64 10.21 -10.09
CA GLU A 38 3.82 8.88 -9.52
C GLU A 38 5.31 8.57 -9.33
N LYS A 39 5.67 7.93 -8.22
CA LYS A 39 7.02 7.40 -7.96
C LYS A 39 6.98 5.89 -7.84
N GLU A 40 7.97 5.20 -8.37
CA GLU A 40 8.09 3.75 -8.20
C GLU A 40 8.53 3.41 -6.78
N VAL A 41 7.86 2.44 -6.18
CA VAL A 41 8.13 1.96 -4.82
C VAL A 41 7.90 0.46 -4.74
N THR A 42 8.43 -0.15 -3.68
CA THR A 42 7.97 -1.46 -3.23
C THR A 42 7.19 -1.32 -1.95
N PHE A 43 6.23 -2.21 -1.70
CA PHE A 43 5.38 -2.09 -0.52
C PHE A 43 4.89 -3.46 -0.03
N LYS A 44 4.40 -3.45 1.21
CA LYS A 44 3.78 -4.59 1.90
C LYS A 44 2.51 -4.12 2.58
N ILE A 45 1.40 -4.85 2.37
CA ILE A 45 0.12 -4.59 3.07
C ILE A 45 -0.11 -5.54 4.27
N ARG A 46 0.81 -6.48 4.48
CA ARG A 46 0.82 -7.48 5.54
C ARG A 46 2.24 -7.95 5.80
N HIS A 47 2.46 -8.61 6.93
CA HIS A 47 3.77 -9.12 7.30
C HIS A 47 4.11 -10.40 6.53
N THR A 48 4.51 -10.24 5.26
CA THR A 48 4.96 -11.32 4.38
C THR A 48 6.39 -11.04 3.89
N PRO A 49 7.18 -12.08 3.54
CA PRO A 49 8.52 -11.89 3.02
C PRO A 49 8.54 -11.19 1.65
N GLU A 50 7.52 -11.41 0.81
CA GLU A 50 7.43 -10.89 -0.54
C GLU A 50 7.12 -9.39 -0.58
N PHE A 51 7.80 -8.69 -1.49
CA PHE A 51 7.56 -7.27 -1.78
C PHE A 51 6.74 -7.15 -3.07
N THR A 52 5.76 -6.25 -3.06
CA THR A 52 5.00 -5.92 -4.26
C THR A 52 5.53 -4.62 -4.85
N ARG A 53 5.76 -4.60 -6.17
CA ARG A 53 6.11 -3.37 -6.90
C ARG A 53 4.85 -2.59 -7.24
N GLY A 54 4.92 -1.28 -7.05
CA GLY A 54 3.84 -0.38 -7.36
C GLY A 54 4.33 1.04 -7.59
N ARG A 55 3.38 1.94 -7.77
CA ARG A 55 3.60 3.36 -7.93
C ARG A 55 2.82 4.10 -6.87
N ILE A 56 3.48 5.03 -6.18
CA ILE A 56 2.86 5.85 -5.16
C ILE A 56 2.62 7.27 -5.68
N SER A 57 1.45 7.80 -5.41
CA SER A 57 1.07 9.20 -5.65
C SER A 57 0.59 9.82 -4.34
N LYS A 58 0.82 11.13 -4.19
CA LYS A 58 0.35 11.90 -3.04
C LYS A 58 -0.73 12.89 -3.50
N THR A 59 -1.83 12.98 -2.77
CA THR A 59 -2.88 13.99 -2.99
C THR A 59 -3.28 14.57 -1.64
N GLY A 60 -2.76 15.76 -1.32
CA GLY A 60 -2.85 16.32 0.02
C GLY A 60 -2.17 15.41 1.04
N ASP A 61 -2.92 14.96 2.04
CA ASP A 61 -2.42 14.07 3.10
C ASP A 61 -2.62 12.56 2.80
N LEU A 62 -3.23 12.24 1.65
CA LEU A 62 -3.49 10.87 1.25
C LEU A 62 -2.40 10.35 0.31
N TYR A 63 -1.82 9.21 0.66
CA TYR A 63 -0.93 8.47 -0.23
C TYR A 63 -1.70 7.31 -0.87
N SER A 64 -1.64 7.19 -2.19
CA SER A 64 -2.27 6.09 -2.92
C SER A 64 -1.21 5.28 -3.63
N ILE A 65 -1.22 3.97 -3.44
CA ILE A 65 -0.32 3.03 -4.10
C ILE A 65 -1.10 2.24 -5.14
N SER A 66 -0.70 2.35 -6.39
CA SER A 66 -1.17 1.57 -7.52
C SER A 66 -0.23 0.39 -7.76
N SER A 67 -0.74 -0.84 -7.74
CA SER A 67 0.02 -2.05 -8.08
C SER A 67 -0.31 -2.53 -9.49
N GLY A 68 0.74 -2.88 -10.24
CA GLY A 68 0.57 -3.55 -11.54
C GLY A 68 0.05 -4.99 -11.43
N LEU A 69 0.16 -5.58 -10.23
CA LEU A 69 -0.34 -6.93 -9.94
C LEU A 69 -1.52 -6.88 -8.97
N PRO A 70 -2.53 -7.76 -9.13
CA PRO A 70 -3.65 -7.84 -8.19
C PRO A 70 -3.18 -8.15 -6.77
N ILE A 71 -3.58 -7.33 -5.81
CA ILE A 71 -3.23 -7.50 -4.41
C ILE A 71 -4.41 -8.13 -3.68
N GLN A 72 -4.20 -9.29 -3.09
CA GLN A 72 -5.22 -9.94 -2.27
C GLN A 72 -5.20 -9.44 -0.83
N GLY A 73 -6.39 -9.24 -0.25
CA GLY A 73 -6.56 -9.07 1.20
C GLY A 73 -6.18 -7.67 1.67
N ILE A 74 -6.48 -6.64 0.86
CA ILE A 74 -6.43 -5.25 1.31
C ILE A 74 -7.52 -5.07 2.37
N ALA A 75 -7.11 -4.83 3.61
CA ALA A 75 -8.03 -4.69 4.74
C ALA A 75 -7.82 -3.32 5.40
N ALA A 76 -8.91 -2.55 5.50
CA ALA A 76 -8.92 -1.28 6.21
C ALA A 76 -8.53 -1.48 7.69
N GLY A 77 -7.76 -0.54 8.24
CA GLY A 77 -7.22 -0.61 9.59
C GLY A 77 -5.92 -1.40 9.73
N GLN A 78 -5.48 -2.15 8.72
CA GLN A 78 -4.11 -2.65 8.65
C GLN A 78 -3.14 -1.55 8.21
N PHE A 79 -1.84 -1.80 8.31
CA PHE A 79 -0.81 -0.86 7.89
C PHE A 79 -0.16 -1.30 6.58
N GLY A 80 -0.09 -0.36 5.63
CA GLY A 80 0.74 -0.48 4.45
C GLY A 80 2.13 0.10 4.73
N VAL A 81 3.17 -0.69 4.51
CA VAL A 81 4.56 -0.29 4.67
C VAL A 81 5.19 -0.11 3.30
N VAL A 82 5.87 1.02 3.10
CA VAL A 82 6.47 1.41 1.82
C VAL A 82 7.97 1.41 1.94
N TYR A 83 8.62 0.89 0.91
CA TYR A 83 10.04 0.70 0.77
C TYR A 83 10.53 1.33 -0.53
N ASP A 84 11.84 1.48 -0.66
CA ASP A 84 12.49 1.90 -1.90
C ASP A 84 12.31 0.89 -3.05
N THR A 85 12.74 1.25 -4.25
CA THR A 85 12.63 0.40 -5.44
C THR A 85 13.43 -0.91 -5.31
N GLU A 86 14.49 -0.92 -4.51
CA GLU A 86 15.34 -2.08 -4.24
C GLU A 86 14.87 -2.95 -3.06
N SER A 87 13.80 -2.55 -2.34
CA SER A 87 13.31 -3.27 -1.14
C SER A 87 14.32 -3.34 0.02
N HIS A 88 15.30 -2.43 0.05
CA HIS A 88 16.36 -2.36 1.06
C HIS A 88 16.03 -1.38 2.18
N LEU A 89 15.39 -0.26 1.85
CA LEU A 89 15.10 0.81 2.81
C LEU A 89 13.60 0.93 3.04
N CYS A 90 13.20 0.84 4.30
CA CYS A 90 11.85 1.16 4.71
C CYS A 90 11.68 2.68 4.78
N LEU A 91 10.81 3.22 3.93
CA LEU A 91 10.59 4.65 3.81
C LEU A 91 9.58 5.15 4.84
N GLY A 92 8.53 4.36 5.08
CA GLY A 92 7.46 4.76 5.99
C GLY A 92 6.29 3.79 5.97
N SER A 93 5.23 4.16 6.68
CA SER A 93 3.98 3.39 6.71
C SER A 93 2.78 4.28 6.95
N GLY A 94 1.61 3.82 6.51
CA GLY A 94 0.33 4.46 6.76
C GLY A 94 -0.77 3.44 7.00
N MET A 95 -1.89 3.89 7.58
CA MET A 95 -3.05 3.04 7.79
C MET A 95 -3.83 2.91 6.48
N ILE A 96 -4.18 1.68 6.12
CA ILE A 96 -5.02 1.36 4.97
C ILE A 96 -6.45 1.80 5.26
N ILE A 97 -7.05 2.58 4.36
CA ILE A 97 -8.44 3.04 4.44
C ILE A 97 -9.29 2.58 3.24
#